data_AF-A0A0M9DLW2-F1
#
_entry.id   AF-A0A0M9DLW2-F1
#
_cell.length_a   1.000
_cell.length_b   1.000
_cell.length_c   1.000
_cell.angle_alpha   90.00
_cell.angle_beta   90.00
_cell.angle_gamma   90.00
#
_symmetry.space_group_name_H-M   'P 1'
#
loop_
_entity.id
_entity.type
_entity.pdbx_description
1 polymer ?
#
loop_
_entity_poly.entity_id
_entity_poly.type
_entity_poly.pdbx_seq_one_letter_code
_entity_poly.pdbx_strand_id
1 'polypeptide(L)'
;MKLSWWKCSYFLVAYLMVPKQAFAMHIMEGFLPIEWAIFWWVISIPFIVLGLRSIRKTIEANPETKMMLGLSGAFAFVLSALKIPSVTGSCSHPTGVGLGTVLFGPLAMSVIGTIVLLFQSLLLAHGGLTTLGANAFSMAIVGPFIVYFVFKGAQKIGLSFSLAVFFAAMLGDLGTYVVTSVQLALAFPSEVGGFAASFTKFAGIFALTQIPLAISEGILTVIVMNFLKKYNISELKALRVFSAKEAH
;
A
#
# COMPACT_ATOMS: atom_id res chain seq x y z
N MET A 1 41.13 -32.23 10.40
CA MET A 1 40.98 -30.76 10.25
C MET A 1 40.22 -30.23 11.47
N LYS A 2 40.88 -29.56 12.43
CA LYS A 2 40.20 -28.92 13.57
C LYS A 2 39.54 -27.63 13.07
N LEU A 3 38.21 -27.67 12.91
CA LEU A 3 37.43 -26.50 12.52
C LEU A 3 37.49 -25.47 13.66
N SER A 4 38.14 -24.34 13.41
CA SER A 4 38.42 -23.36 14.46
C SER A 4 37.17 -22.55 14.80
N TRP A 5 36.85 -22.43 16.09
CA TRP A 5 35.62 -21.80 16.60
C TRP A 5 35.39 -20.37 16.09
N TRP A 6 36.46 -19.62 15.83
CA TRP A 6 36.36 -18.27 15.27
C TRP A 6 35.89 -18.26 13.81
N LYS A 7 36.20 -19.31 13.02
CA LYS A 7 35.67 -19.45 11.66
C LYS A 7 34.17 -19.76 11.70
N CYS A 8 33.71 -20.62 12.62
CA CYS A 8 32.28 -20.86 12.81
C CYS A 8 31.55 -19.59 13.26
N SER A 9 32.12 -18.83 14.19
CA SER A 9 31.57 -17.54 14.61
C SER A 9 31.52 -16.53 13.46
N TYR A 10 32.59 -16.44 12.66
CA TYR A 10 32.64 -15.58 11.47
C TYR A 10 31.59 -15.98 10.43
N PHE A 11 31.42 -17.27 10.13
CA PHE A 11 30.37 -17.74 9.22
C PHE A 11 28.96 -17.55 9.80
N LEU A 12 28.77 -17.67 11.12
CA LEU A 12 27.50 -17.43 11.79
C LEU A 12 27.13 -15.94 11.76
N VAL A 13 28.08 -15.06 12.07
CA VAL A 13 27.92 -13.60 11.98
C VAL A 13 27.71 -13.18 10.53
N ALA A 14 28.49 -13.72 9.58
CA ALA A 14 28.28 -13.47 8.16
C ALA A 14 26.90 -13.94 7.70
N TYR A 15 26.43 -15.12 8.13
CA TYR A 15 25.10 -15.64 7.83
C TYR A 15 23.97 -14.80 8.46
N LEU A 16 24.18 -14.26 9.66
CA LEU A 16 23.25 -13.33 10.33
C LEU A 16 23.25 -11.94 9.69
N MET A 17 24.37 -11.54 9.09
CA MET A 17 24.55 -10.29 8.34
C MET A 17 24.18 -10.42 6.86
N VAL A 18 23.92 -11.63 6.34
CA VAL A 18 23.29 -11.79 5.03
C VAL A 18 21.95 -11.08 5.12
N PRO A 19 21.69 -10.05 4.28
CA PRO A 19 20.37 -9.45 4.21
C PRO A 19 19.40 -10.56 3.81
N LYS A 20 18.63 -11.04 4.78
CA LYS A 20 17.52 -11.95 4.51
C LYS A 20 16.59 -11.20 3.56
N GLN A 21 16.14 -11.88 2.49
CA GLN A 21 15.23 -11.29 1.52
C GLN A 21 14.13 -10.56 2.28
N ALA A 22 14.12 -9.23 2.16
CA ALA A 22 13.05 -8.44 2.71
C ALA A 22 11.80 -8.92 1.98
N PHE A 23 10.84 -9.45 2.74
CA PHE A 23 9.52 -9.76 2.24
C PHE A 23 8.88 -8.44 1.84
N ALA A 24 9.16 -8.02 0.62
CA ALA A 24 8.64 -6.81 0.01
C ALA A 24 7.13 -6.98 -0.09
N MET A 25 6.40 -5.90 0.21
CA MET A 25 4.96 -5.86 0.00
C MET A 25 4.62 -6.04 -1.49
N HIS A 26 5.54 -5.62 -2.37
CA HIS A 26 5.43 -5.70 -3.82
C HIS A 26 5.94 -7.04 -4.34
N ILE A 27 5.18 -7.65 -5.24
CA ILE A 27 5.60 -8.84 -5.98
C ILE A 27 6.76 -8.42 -6.90
N MET A 28 7.91 -9.08 -6.76
CA MET A 28 9.13 -8.76 -7.49
C MET A 28 9.03 -9.04 -8.99
N GLU A 29 9.83 -8.34 -9.79
CA GLU A 29 9.95 -8.56 -11.24
C GLU A 29 10.19 -10.03 -11.58
N GLY A 30 9.48 -10.55 -12.58
CA GLY A 30 9.63 -11.92 -13.06
C GLY A 30 9.17 -13.00 -12.08
N PHE A 31 8.57 -12.64 -10.93
CA PHE A 31 8.10 -13.62 -9.98
C PHE A 31 6.86 -14.36 -10.48
N LEU A 32 5.91 -13.67 -11.10
CA LEU A 32 4.68 -14.28 -11.59
C LEU A 32 4.86 -14.92 -12.97
N PRO A 33 4.24 -16.09 -13.23
CA PRO A 33 4.07 -16.60 -14.58
C PRO A 33 3.38 -15.58 -15.48
N ILE A 34 3.69 -15.61 -16.78
CA ILE A 34 3.23 -14.59 -17.72
C ILE A 34 1.71 -14.52 -17.83
N GLU A 35 1.02 -15.65 -17.69
CA GLU A 35 -0.43 -15.75 -17.72
C GLU A 35 -1.05 -14.96 -16.55
N TRP A 36 -0.47 -15.08 -15.36
CA TRP A 36 -0.91 -14.34 -14.17
C TRP A 36 -0.57 -12.84 -14.28
N ALA A 37 0.60 -12.50 -14.81
CA ALA A 37 0.97 -11.11 -15.06
C ALA A 37 -0.04 -10.41 -16.00
N ILE A 38 -0.40 -11.06 -17.11
CA ILE A 38 -1.41 -10.56 -18.06
C ILE A 38 -2.79 -10.47 -17.39
N PHE A 39 -3.20 -11.51 -16.68
CA PHE A 39 -4.50 -11.55 -15.98
C PHE A 39 -4.68 -10.35 -15.05
N TRP A 40 -3.69 -10.05 -14.21
CA TRP A 40 -3.78 -8.92 -13.29
C TRP A 40 -3.79 -7.57 -13.99
N TRP A 41 -3.09 -7.42 -15.12
CA TRP A 41 -3.22 -6.22 -15.95
C TRP A 41 -4.63 -6.05 -16.51
N VAL A 42 -5.22 -7.12 -17.05
CA VAL A 42 -6.58 -7.10 -17.61
C VAL A 42 -7.60 -6.65 -16.56
N ILE A 43 -7.44 -7.10 -15.31
CA ILE A 43 -8.34 -6.71 -14.21
C ILE A 43 -8.07 -5.29 -13.71
N SER A 44 -6.81 -4.85 -13.67
CA SER A 44 -6.44 -3.52 -13.16
C SER A 44 -6.78 -2.37 -14.12
N ILE A 45 -6.67 -2.59 -15.43
CA ILE A 45 -6.88 -1.54 -16.46
C ILE A 45 -8.24 -0.85 -16.34
N PRO A 46 -9.39 -1.54 -16.19
CA PRO A 46 -10.69 -0.90 -16.02
C PRO A 46 -10.71 0.15 -14.90
N PHE A 47 -10.11 -0.15 -13.74
CA PHE A 47 -10.06 0.77 -12.61
C PHE A 47 -9.18 1.97 -12.90
N ILE A 48 -8.02 1.76 -13.53
CA ILE A 48 -7.12 2.84 -13.95
C ILE A 48 -7.83 3.75 -14.96
N VAL A 49 -8.56 3.20 -15.92
CA VAL A 49 -9.34 3.98 -16.91
C VAL A 49 -10.44 4.79 -16.22
N LEU A 50 -11.18 4.20 -15.28
CA LEU A 50 -12.19 4.92 -14.49
C LEU A 50 -11.55 6.01 -13.62
N GLY A 51 -10.37 5.73 -13.06
CA GLY A 51 -9.57 6.69 -12.31
C GLY A 51 -9.13 7.88 -13.15
N LEU A 52 -8.65 7.65 -14.37
CA LEU A 52 -8.29 8.70 -15.32
C LEU A 52 -9.51 9.58 -15.67
N ARG A 53 -10.68 8.98 -15.90
CA ARG A 53 -11.93 9.72 -16.13
C ARG A 53 -12.33 10.54 -14.91
N SER A 54 -12.20 9.98 -13.71
CA SER A 54 -12.49 10.68 -12.46
C SER A 54 -11.56 11.89 -12.27
N ILE A 55 -10.26 11.70 -12.46
CA ILE A 55 -9.25 12.77 -12.36
C ILE A 55 -9.55 13.86 -13.40
N ARG A 56 -9.81 13.48 -14.65
CA ARG A 56 -10.12 14.43 -15.72
C ARG A 56 -11.34 15.29 -15.38
N LYS A 57 -12.43 14.67 -14.92
CA LYS A 57 -13.64 15.38 -14.50
C LYS A 57 -13.37 16.36 -13.35
N THR A 58 -12.53 15.97 -12.38
CA THR A 58 -12.15 16.85 -11.26
C THR A 58 -11.31 18.04 -11.74
N ILE A 59 -10.35 17.81 -12.65
CA ILE A 59 -9.51 18.87 -13.22
C ILE A 59 -10.33 19.83 -14.09
N GLU A 60 -11.25 19.31 -14.90
CA GLU A 60 -12.15 20.13 -15.72
C GLU A 60 -13.06 21.02 -14.86
N ALA A 61 -13.47 20.54 -13.68
CA ALA A 61 -14.24 21.34 -12.73
C ALA A 61 -13.39 22.37 -11.98
N ASN A 62 -12.17 22.02 -11.58
CA ASN A 62 -11.25 22.87 -10.81
C ASN A 62 -9.80 22.72 -11.33
N PRO A 63 -9.35 23.56 -12.27
CA PRO A 63 -8.04 23.42 -12.94
C PRO A 63 -6.83 23.42 -11.99
N GLU A 64 -6.92 24.14 -10.87
CA GLU A 64 -5.91 24.17 -9.79
C GLU A 64 -5.62 22.79 -9.17
N THR A 65 -6.59 21.86 -9.24
CA THR A 65 -6.45 20.50 -8.71
C THR A 65 -5.36 19.70 -9.42
N LYS A 66 -5.05 20.04 -10.68
CA LYS A 66 -3.99 19.36 -11.45
C LYS A 66 -2.63 19.45 -10.74
N MET A 67 -2.30 20.63 -10.22
CA MET A 67 -1.03 20.85 -9.51
C MET A 67 -1.03 20.08 -8.17
N MET A 68 -2.15 20.10 -7.45
CA MET A 68 -2.28 19.38 -6.19
C MET A 68 -2.15 17.86 -6.37
N LEU A 69 -2.78 17.27 -7.39
CA LEU A 69 -2.66 15.84 -7.68
C LEU A 69 -1.22 15.45 -8.04
N GLY A 70 -0.52 16.26 -8.83
CA GLY A 70 0.89 16.03 -9.16
C GLY A 70 1.80 16.07 -7.94
N LEU A 71 1.67 17.11 -7.10
CA LEU A 71 2.41 17.24 -5.85
C LEU A 71 2.11 16.08 -4.89
N SER A 72 0.86 15.64 -4.84
CA SER A 72 0.43 14.53 -3.97
C SER A 72 1.00 13.19 -4.42
N GLY A 73 1.05 12.94 -5.72
CA GLY A 73 1.72 11.75 -6.26
C GLY A 73 3.23 11.76 -5.99
N ALA A 74 3.88 12.92 -6.17
CA ALA A 74 5.29 13.09 -5.82
C ALA A 74 5.55 12.89 -4.32
N PHE A 75 4.69 13.45 -3.47
CA PHE A 75 4.77 13.29 -2.02
C PHE A 75 4.53 11.84 -1.59
N ALA A 76 3.54 11.16 -2.17
CA ALA A 76 3.29 9.73 -1.91
C ALA A 76 4.51 8.87 -2.30
N PHE A 77 5.11 9.14 -3.46
CA PHE A 77 6.35 8.49 -3.87
C PHE A 77 7.50 8.75 -2.89
N VAL A 78 7.74 10.01 -2.50
CA VAL A 78 8.80 10.37 -1.56
C VAL A 78 8.57 9.75 -0.19
N LEU A 79 7.34 9.80 0.34
CA LEU A 79 6.97 9.13 1.58
C LEU A 79 7.26 7.63 1.52
N SER A 80 6.90 6.99 0.40
CA SER A 80 7.17 5.57 0.19
C SER A 80 8.67 5.23 0.07
N ALA A 81 9.53 6.22 -0.15
CA ALA A 81 10.97 6.06 -0.16
C ALA A 81 11.61 6.28 1.24
N LEU A 82 10.87 6.83 2.21
CA LEU A 82 11.36 7.03 3.57
C LEU A 82 11.34 5.71 4.35
N LYS A 83 12.51 5.31 4.86
CA LYS A 83 12.63 4.12 5.73
C LYS A 83 12.18 4.48 7.14
N ILE A 84 11.10 3.86 7.59
CA ILE A 84 10.64 3.94 8.98
C ILE A 84 11.11 2.66 9.68
N PRO A 85 11.79 2.76 10.85
CA PRO A 85 12.16 1.57 11.61
C PRO A 85 10.90 0.80 12.03
N SER A 86 10.79 -0.46 11.61
CA SER A 86 9.67 -1.31 12.04
C SER A 86 9.94 -1.92 13.42
N VAL A 87 8.84 -2.24 14.13
CA VAL A 87 8.86 -2.87 15.46
C VAL A 87 9.60 -4.22 15.45
N THR A 88 9.73 -4.88 14.29
CA THR A 88 10.38 -6.18 14.13
C THR A 88 11.80 -6.11 13.56
N GLY A 89 12.43 -4.93 13.52
CA GLY A 89 13.81 -4.76 13.04
C GLY A 89 13.98 -4.82 11.51
N SER A 90 12.90 -4.81 10.74
CA SER A 90 12.91 -4.63 9.29
C SER A 90 12.89 -3.14 8.91
N CYS A 91 13.44 -2.77 7.76
CA CYS A 91 13.20 -1.46 7.15
C CYS A 91 11.89 -1.54 6.36
N SER A 92 10.85 -0.90 6.85
CA SER A 92 9.57 -0.77 6.15
C SER A 92 9.41 0.66 5.63
N HIS A 93 8.59 0.83 4.61
CA HIS A 93 8.21 2.15 4.12
C HIS A 93 6.68 2.28 4.18
N PRO A 94 6.18 3.46 4.54
CA PRO A 94 4.74 3.71 4.51
C PRO A 94 4.25 3.65 3.07
N THR A 95 3.12 3.00 2.84
CA THR A 95 2.54 2.88 1.50
C THR A 95 1.80 4.15 1.07
N GLY A 96 1.33 4.95 2.03
CA GLY A 96 0.56 6.16 1.79
C GLY A 96 -0.85 5.89 1.26
N VAL A 97 -1.29 4.62 1.23
CA VAL A 97 -2.58 4.20 0.67
C VAL A 97 -3.74 4.78 1.47
N GLY A 98 -3.67 4.70 2.79
CA GLY A 98 -4.66 5.28 3.71
C GLY A 98 -4.81 6.78 3.51
N LEU A 99 -3.69 7.51 3.66
CA LEU A 99 -3.64 8.96 3.52
C LEU A 99 -4.14 9.44 2.14
N GLY A 100 -3.58 8.88 1.07
CA GLY A 100 -3.92 9.28 -0.30
C GLY A 100 -5.38 9.04 -0.62
N THR A 101 -5.96 7.93 -0.17
CA THR A 101 -7.37 7.63 -0.43
C THR A 101 -8.30 8.56 0.33
N VAL A 102 -8.01 8.88 1.59
CA VAL A 102 -8.86 9.81 2.35
C VAL A 102 -8.86 11.20 1.71
N LEU A 103 -7.75 11.62 1.09
CA LEU A 103 -7.61 12.93 0.44
C LEU A 103 -8.17 12.97 -0.99
N PHE A 104 -7.92 11.95 -1.83
CA PHE A 104 -8.20 11.97 -3.27
C PHE A 104 -9.28 10.98 -3.72
N GLY A 105 -9.67 10.06 -2.85
CA GLY A 105 -10.61 8.99 -3.15
C GLY A 105 -10.00 7.82 -3.91
N PRO A 106 -10.70 6.68 -3.94
CA PRO A 106 -10.15 5.40 -4.44
C PRO A 106 -9.89 5.41 -5.95
N LEU A 107 -10.75 6.07 -6.73
CA LEU A 107 -10.58 6.12 -8.19
C LEU A 107 -9.33 6.91 -8.59
N ALA A 108 -9.09 8.08 -7.98
CA ALA A 108 -7.88 8.85 -8.26
C ALA A 108 -6.62 8.07 -7.81
N MET A 109 -6.71 7.39 -6.67
CA MET A 109 -5.62 6.56 -6.16
C MET A 109 -5.28 5.35 -7.05
N SER A 110 -6.23 4.82 -7.83
CA SER A 110 -5.90 3.79 -8.82
C SER A 110 -4.87 4.25 -9.86
N VAL A 111 -4.89 5.53 -10.22
CA VAL A 111 -3.92 6.11 -11.17
C VAL A 111 -2.67 6.55 -10.43
N ILE A 112 -2.82 7.33 -9.36
CA ILE A 112 -1.67 7.88 -8.60
C ILE A 112 -0.83 6.74 -8.04
N GLY A 113 -1.47 5.75 -7.40
CA GLY A 113 -0.80 4.56 -6.87
C GLY A 113 -0.09 3.76 -7.96
N THR A 114 -0.70 3.57 -9.14
CA THR A 114 -0.02 2.88 -10.26
C THR A 114 1.21 3.66 -10.74
N ILE A 115 1.16 4.99 -10.79
CA ILE A 115 2.32 5.83 -11.14
C ILE A 115 3.42 5.72 -10.07
N VAL A 116 3.05 5.73 -8.79
CA VAL A 116 4.00 5.54 -7.68
C VAL A 116 4.68 4.17 -7.79
N LEU A 117 3.91 3.10 -8.03
CA LEU A 117 4.43 1.74 -8.23
C LEU A 117 5.35 1.65 -9.44
N LEU A 118 5.01 2.34 -10.54
CA LEU A 118 5.87 2.43 -11.71
C LEU A 118 7.21 3.07 -11.36
N PHE A 119 7.21 4.21 -10.65
CA PHE A 119 8.47 4.83 -10.22
C PHE A 119 9.24 3.99 -9.19
N GLN A 120 8.57 3.28 -8.30
CA GLN A 120 9.22 2.36 -7.37
C GLN A 120 9.93 1.22 -8.13
N SER A 121 9.29 0.68 -9.17
CA SER A 121 9.91 -0.36 -10.01
C SER A 121 11.11 0.15 -10.80
N LEU A 122 11.03 1.37 -11.36
CA LEU A 122 12.07 1.95 -12.22
C LEU A 122 13.24 2.56 -11.45
N LEU A 123 12.97 3.25 -10.33
CA LEU A 123 13.96 4.07 -9.62
C LEU A 123 14.49 3.43 -8.35
N LEU A 124 13.68 2.60 -7.68
CA LEU A 124 14.03 1.99 -6.40
C LEU A 124 14.29 0.48 -6.51
N ALA A 125 14.16 -0.08 -7.73
CA ALA A 125 14.19 -1.52 -7.98
C ALA A 125 13.28 -2.30 -7.01
N HIS A 126 12.12 -1.71 -6.72
CA HIS A 126 11.15 -2.25 -5.77
C HIS A 126 9.84 -2.61 -6.49
N GLY A 127 9.48 -3.90 -6.46
CA GLY A 127 8.40 -4.45 -7.28
C GLY A 127 8.89 -4.89 -8.66
N GLY A 128 8.07 -4.68 -9.69
CA GLY A 128 8.37 -5.07 -11.07
C GLY A 128 7.41 -4.44 -12.08
N LEU A 129 7.85 -4.34 -13.34
CA LEU A 129 7.08 -3.97 -14.52
C LEU A 129 6.14 -5.08 -14.97
N THR A 130 6.59 -6.34 -15.00
CA THR A 130 5.72 -7.49 -15.35
C THR A 130 4.65 -7.70 -14.27
N THR A 131 5.02 -7.50 -13.01
CA THR A 131 4.13 -7.64 -11.86
C THR A 131 3.40 -6.35 -11.49
N LEU A 132 3.60 -5.26 -12.24
CA LEU A 132 2.98 -3.96 -11.97
C LEU A 132 1.45 -4.05 -11.95
N GLY A 133 0.84 -4.82 -12.84
CA GLY A 133 -0.60 -5.04 -12.87
C GLY A 133 -1.13 -5.68 -11.58
N ALA A 134 -0.40 -6.66 -11.02
CA ALA A 134 -0.76 -7.34 -9.78
C ALA A 134 -0.58 -6.42 -8.56
N ASN A 135 0.55 -5.72 -8.49
CA ASN A 135 0.83 -4.75 -7.44
C ASN A 135 -0.16 -3.57 -7.47
N ALA A 136 -0.51 -3.08 -8.66
CA ALA A 136 -1.53 -2.04 -8.82
C ALA A 136 -2.91 -2.53 -8.34
N PHE A 137 -3.26 -3.79 -8.63
CA PHE A 137 -4.52 -4.36 -8.16
C PHE A 137 -4.61 -4.37 -6.64
N SER A 138 -3.59 -4.85 -5.93
CA SER A 138 -3.64 -4.91 -4.47
C SER A 138 -3.54 -3.52 -3.85
N MET A 139 -2.54 -2.71 -4.25
CA MET A 139 -2.14 -1.49 -3.55
C MET A 139 -2.79 -0.21 -4.07
N ALA A 140 -3.04 -0.12 -5.38
CA ALA A 140 -3.64 1.08 -5.97
C ALA A 140 -5.16 0.96 -6.14
N ILE A 141 -5.69 -0.27 -6.09
CA ILE A 141 -7.12 -0.52 -6.26
C ILE A 141 -7.71 -1.05 -4.95
N VAL A 142 -7.47 -2.31 -4.57
CA VAL A 142 -8.18 -2.92 -3.45
C VAL A 142 -7.91 -2.18 -2.13
N GLY A 143 -6.66 -1.86 -1.81
CA GLY A 143 -6.31 -1.06 -0.63
C GLY A 143 -7.12 0.24 -0.54
N PRO A 144 -7.06 1.14 -1.54
CA PRO A 144 -7.85 2.37 -1.58
C PRO A 144 -9.36 2.15 -1.46
N PHE A 145 -9.92 1.14 -2.12
CA PHE A 145 -11.36 0.86 -1.98
C PHE A 145 -11.72 0.44 -0.55
N ILE A 146 -10.90 -0.40 0.10
CA ILE A 146 -11.10 -0.77 1.50
C ILE A 146 -11.00 0.45 2.41
N VAL A 147 -9.97 1.29 2.25
CA VAL A 147 -9.82 2.54 3.01
C VAL A 147 -11.09 3.39 2.86
N TYR A 148 -11.58 3.58 1.63
CA TYR A 148 -12.77 4.40 1.37
C TYR A 148 -14.01 3.87 2.07
N PHE A 149 -14.30 2.57 1.94
CA PHE A 149 -15.49 1.97 2.53
C PHE A 149 -15.41 1.89 4.06
N VAL A 150 -14.25 1.56 4.61
CA VAL A 150 -14.03 1.55 6.07
C VAL A 150 -14.16 2.96 6.62
N PHE A 151 -13.56 3.96 5.97
CA PHE A 151 -13.64 5.36 6.41
C PHE A 151 -15.10 5.85 6.41
N LYS A 152 -15.83 5.68 5.29
CA LYS A 152 -17.24 6.10 5.19
C LYS A 152 -18.16 5.30 6.11
N GLY A 153 -17.89 4.00 6.28
CA GLY A 153 -18.61 3.14 7.22
C GLY A 153 -18.43 3.61 8.66
N ALA A 154 -17.17 3.84 9.08
CA ALA A 154 -16.82 4.34 10.41
C ALA A 154 -17.47 5.70 10.70
N GLN A 155 -17.45 6.64 9.74
CA GLN A 155 -18.15 7.92 9.87
C GLN A 155 -19.66 7.73 10.03
N LYS A 156 -20.27 6.79 9.30
CA LYS A 156 -21.73 6.54 9.36
C LYS A 156 -22.17 5.97 10.70
N ILE A 157 -21.35 5.15 11.36
CA ILE A 157 -21.64 4.58 12.68
C ILE A 157 -21.18 5.50 13.84
N GLY A 158 -20.70 6.71 13.54
CA GLY A 158 -20.38 7.73 14.54
C GLY A 158 -19.03 7.58 15.23
N LEU A 159 -18.07 6.86 14.63
CA LEU A 159 -16.69 6.85 15.14
C LEU A 159 -16.07 8.24 15.02
N SER A 160 -15.17 8.58 15.94
CA SER A 160 -14.38 9.81 15.84
C SER A 160 -13.54 9.82 14.58
N PHE A 161 -13.26 11.01 14.04
CA PHE A 161 -12.45 11.16 12.83
C PHE A 161 -11.11 10.41 12.91
N SER A 162 -10.40 10.52 14.04
CA SER A 162 -9.14 9.81 14.27
C SER A 162 -9.31 8.29 14.22
N LEU A 163 -10.36 7.72 14.83
CA LEU A 163 -10.60 6.29 14.79
C LEU A 163 -11.00 5.83 13.38
N ALA A 164 -11.82 6.62 12.67
CA ALA A 164 -12.19 6.33 11.29
C ALA A 164 -10.96 6.29 10.38
N VAL A 165 -10.05 7.26 10.49
CA VAL A 165 -8.78 7.29 9.75
C VAL A 165 -7.88 6.11 10.12
N PHE A 166 -7.73 5.82 11.43
CA PHE A 166 -6.91 4.71 11.92
C PHE A 166 -7.34 3.37 11.31
N PHE A 167 -8.62 3.01 11.48
CA PHE A 167 -9.13 1.74 10.97
C PHE A 167 -9.13 1.69 9.45
N ALA A 168 -9.40 2.81 8.77
CA ALA A 168 -9.36 2.86 7.32
C ALA A 168 -7.96 2.56 6.77
N ALA A 169 -6.93 3.22 7.30
CA ALA A 169 -5.54 2.98 6.91
C ALA A 169 -5.09 1.55 7.28
N MET A 170 -5.27 1.13 8.54
CA MET A 170 -4.86 -0.20 9.00
C MET A 170 -5.52 -1.32 8.19
N LEU A 171 -6.84 -1.27 7.99
CA LEU A 171 -7.55 -2.31 7.24
C LEU A 171 -7.28 -2.23 5.73
N GLY A 172 -6.98 -1.04 5.20
CA GLY A 172 -6.52 -0.85 3.82
C GLY A 172 -5.20 -1.56 3.54
N ASP A 173 -4.22 -1.39 4.43
CA ASP A 173 -2.89 -2.02 4.31
C ASP A 173 -2.99 -3.54 4.48
N LEU A 174 -3.77 -4.00 5.46
CA LEU A 174 -4.05 -5.43 5.63
C LEU A 174 -4.80 -6.02 4.43
N GLY A 175 -5.70 -5.25 3.83
CA GLY A 175 -6.43 -5.64 2.63
C GLY A 175 -5.52 -5.85 1.43
N THR A 176 -4.62 -4.89 1.17
CA THR A 176 -3.54 -5.02 0.18
C THR A 176 -2.77 -6.32 0.40
N TYR A 177 -2.39 -6.56 1.66
CA TYR A 177 -1.61 -7.72 2.03
C TYR A 177 -2.33 -9.06 1.79
N VAL A 178 -3.60 -9.14 2.18
CA VAL A 178 -4.44 -10.32 1.93
C VAL A 178 -4.56 -10.57 0.42
N VAL A 179 -4.78 -9.54 -0.39
CA VAL A 179 -4.86 -9.68 -1.85
C VAL A 179 -3.55 -10.19 -2.42
N THR A 180 -2.41 -9.61 -2.04
CA THR A 180 -1.09 -10.11 -2.48
C THR A 180 -0.89 -11.57 -2.11
N SER A 181 -1.32 -11.99 -0.92
CA SER A 181 -1.26 -13.41 -0.50
C SER A 181 -2.14 -14.31 -1.37
N VAL A 182 -3.34 -13.84 -1.77
CA VAL A 182 -4.21 -14.55 -2.73
C VAL A 182 -3.55 -14.64 -4.10
N GLN A 183 -2.98 -13.54 -4.60
CA GLN A 183 -2.29 -13.49 -5.90
C GLN A 183 -1.18 -14.55 -5.98
N LEU A 184 -0.36 -14.63 -4.93
CA LEU A 184 0.73 -15.60 -4.85
C LEU A 184 0.22 -17.04 -4.66
N ALA A 185 -0.82 -17.24 -3.85
CA ALA A 185 -1.40 -18.57 -3.65
C ALA A 185 -2.08 -19.13 -4.90
N LEU A 186 -2.68 -18.26 -5.73
CA LEU A 186 -3.24 -18.62 -7.04
C LEU A 186 -2.15 -18.97 -8.05
N ALA A 187 -1.05 -18.22 -8.06
CA ALA A 187 0.08 -18.45 -8.96
C ALA A 187 0.91 -19.68 -8.57
N PHE A 188 0.99 -20.00 -7.27
CA PHE A 188 1.82 -21.07 -6.72
C PHE A 188 1.04 -21.96 -5.74
N PRO A 189 0.05 -22.74 -6.22
CA PRO A 189 -0.66 -23.69 -5.37
C PRO A 189 0.29 -24.81 -4.91
N SER A 190 0.22 -25.16 -3.62
CA SER A 190 1.03 -26.22 -3.03
C SER A 190 0.59 -27.59 -3.56
N GLU A 191 1.54 -28.51 -3.79
CA GLU A 191 1.23 -29.89 -4.19
C GLU A 191 0.29 -30.58 -3.20
N VAL A 192 0.53 -30.35 -1.90
CA VAL A 192 -0.33 -30.81 -0.81
C VAL A 192 -1.11 -29.63 -0.25
N GLY A 193 -2.43 -29.73 -0.29
CA GLY A 193 -3.35 -28.70 0.23
C GLY A 193 -3.64 -27.53 -0.72
N GLY A 194 -3.06 -27.49 -1.92
CA GLY A 194 -3.44 -26.59 -3.01
C GLY A 194 -3.36 -25.10 -2.64
N PHE A 195 -4.33 -24.35 -3.13
CA PHE A 195 -4.48 -22.91 -2.87
C PHE A 195 -4.52 -22.59 -1.36
N ALA A 196 -5.30 -23.34 -0.57
CA ALA A 196 -5.50 -23.04 0.84
C ALA A 196 -4.20 -23.13 1.64
N ALA A 197 -3.36 -24.15 1.36
CA ALA A 197 -2.05 -24.29 2.00
C ALA A 197 -1.08 -23.18 1.57
N SER A 198 -1.07 -22.79 0.29
CA SER A 198 -0.23 -21.67 -0.16
C SER A 198 -0.70 -20.34 0.43
N PHE A 199 -2.01 -20.11 0.49
CA PHE A 199 -2.58 -18.90 1.07
C PHE A 199 -2.20 -18.78 2.54
N THR A 200 -2.40 -19.83 3.36
CA THR A 200 -2.04 -19.79 4.79
C THR A 200 -0.53 -19.59 4.98
N LYS A 201 0.31 -20.17 4.12
CA LYS A 201 1.75 -19.96 4.15
C LYS A 201 2.12 -18.50 3.85
N PHE A 202 1.65 -17.95 2.73
CA PHE A 202 1.92 -16.56 2.37
C PHE A 202 1.34 -15.62 3.43
N ALA A 203 0.04 -15.74 3.71
CA ALA A 203 -0.69 -14.94 4.70
C ALA A 203 -0.08 -15.02 6.11
N GLY A 204 0.49 -16.16 6.50
CA GLY A 204 1.19 -16.31 7.77
C GLY A 204 2.55 -15.61 7.78
N ILE A 205 3.34 -15.78 6.71
CA ILE A 205 4.69 -15.21 6.62
C ILE A 205 4.64 -13.69 6.66
N PHE A 206 3.84 -13.05 5.82
CA PHE A 206 3.84 -11.59 5.86
C PHE A 206 3.02 -11.00 7.02
N ALA A 207 2.13 -11.75 7.69
CA ALA A 207 1.41 -11.23 8.86
C ALA A 207 2.38 -10.74 9.95
N LEU A 208 3.52 -11.41 10.10
CA LEU A 208 4.57 -11.05 11.05
C LEU A 208 5.15 -9.64 10.84
N THR A 209 5.21 -9.18 9.59
CA THR A 209 5.78 -7.87 9.24
C THR A 209 4.70 -6.84 8.91
N GLN A 210 3.61 -7.26 8.27
CA GLN A 210 2.57 -6.37 7.77
C GLN A 210 1.57 -5.94 8.84
N ILE A 211 1.26 -6.78 9.85
CA ILE A 211 0.37 -6.35 10.95
C ILE A 211 1.00 -5.21 11.75
N PRO A 212 2.26 -5.31 12.22
CA PRO A 212 2.92 -4.18 12.91
C PRO A 212 3.03 -2.93 12.04
N LEU A 213 3.29 -3.10 10.74
CA LEU A 213 3.38 -2.00 9.79
C LEU A 213 2.03 -1.30 9.62
N ALA A 214 0.94 -2.05 9.38
CA ALA A 214 -0.40 -1.51 9.20
C ALA A 214 -0.89 -0.73 10.43
N ILE A 215 -0.57 -1.20 11.64
CA ILE A 215 -0.89 -0.47 12.88
C ILE A 215 -0.09 0.85 12.94
N SER A 216 1.21 0.78 12.64
CA SER A 216 2.11 1.93 12.69
C SER A 216 1.74 2.98 11.63
N GLU A 217 1.39 2.56 10.41
CA GLU A 217 0.92 3.41 9.33
C GLU A 217 -0.47 4.00 9.64
N GLY A 218 -1.35 3.23 10.29
CA GLY A 218 -2.61 3.74 10.84
C GLY A 218 -2.41 4.90 11.81
N ILE A 219 -1.49 4.75 12.78
CA ILE A 219 -1.15 5.83 13.74
C ILE A 219 -0.56 7.03 13.01
N LEU A 220 0.41 6.80 12.11
CA LEU A 220 1.04 7.87 11.33
C LEU A 220 0.00 8.66 10.52
N THR A 221 -0.92 7.96 9.86
CA THR A 221 -1.99 8.57 9.06
C THR A 221 -2.91 9.42 9.94
N VAL A 222 -3.25 8.98 11.16
CA VAL A 222 -4.02 9.78 12.11
C VAL A 222 -3.28 11.07 12.49
N ILE A 223 -1.98 10.99 12.79
CA ILE A 223 -1.17 12.16 13.15
C ILE A 223 -1.16 13.16 12.00
N VAL A 224 -0.88 12.71 10.78
CA VAL A 224 -0.85 13.56 9.57
C VAL A 224 -2.22 14.17 9.31
N MET A 225 -3.29 13.37 9.34
CA MET A 225 -4.65 13.86 9.07
C MET A 225 -5.15 14.85 10.13
N ASN A 226 -4.81 14.67 11.40
CA ASN A 226 -5.13 15.64 12.44
C ASN A 226 -4.35 16.94 12.29
N PHE A 227 -3.08 16.86 11.88
CA PHE A 227 -2.29 18.04 11.55
C PHE A 227 -2.92 18.82 10.38
N LEU A 228 -3.25 18.12 9.28
CA LEU A 228 -3.93 18.73 8.13
C LEU A 228 -5.30 19.31 8.53
N LYS A 229 -6.07 18.61 9.37
CA LYS A 229 -7.36 19.11 9.89
C LYS A 229 -7.19 20.41 10.67
N LYS A 230 -6.11 20.55 11.44
CA LYS A 230 -5.84 21.74 12.26
C LYS A 230 -5.35 22.94 11.45
N TYR A 231 -4.51 22.72 10.43
CA TYR A 231 -3.82 23.81 9.72
C TYR A 231 -4.30 24.06 8.28
N ASN A 232 -5.01 23.11 7.65
CA ASN A 232 -5.42 23.17 6.23
C ASN A 232 -6.89 22.79 6.03
N ILE A 233 -7.76 23.21 6.96
CA ILE A 233 -9.18 22.82 6.93
C ILE A 233 -9.93 23.38 5.72
N SER A 234 -9.52 24.52 5.18
CA SER A 234 -10.06 25.12 3.95
C SER A 234 -9.85 24.23 2.74
N GLU A 235 -8.66 23.69 2.59
CA GLU A 235 -8.24 22.81 1.50
C GLU A 235 -8.91 21.44 1.62
N LEU A 236 -9.01 20.90 2.84
CA LEU A 236 -9.73 19.64 3.09
C LEU A 236 -11.24 19.75 2.80
N LYS A 237 -11.84 20.94 3.02
CA LYS A 237 -13.22 21.22 2.60
C LYS A 237 -13.35 21.29 1.09
N ALA A 238 -12.39 21.90 0.39
CA ALA A 238 -12.36 21.93 -1.07
C ALA A 238 -12.27 20.52 -1.68
N LEU A 239 -11.51 19.62 -1.04
CA LEU A 239 -11.41 18.20 -1.40
C LEU A 239 -12.62 17.35 -0.96
N ARG A 240 -13.64 17.94 -0.31
CA ARG A 240 -14.84 17.27 0.19
C ARG A 240 -14.55 16.07 1.11
N VAL A 241 -13.43 16.11 1.83
CA VAL A 241 -13.04 15.06 2.78
C VAL A 241 -14.00 15.05 3.98
N PHE A 242 -14.45 16.23 4.41
CA PHE A 242 -15.42 16.41 5.50
C PHE A 242 -16.85 16.56 4.98
N SER A 243 -17.80 15.93 5.69
CA SER A 243 -19.21 16.31 5.65
C SER A 243 -19.42 17.52 6.56
N ALA A 244 -20.33 18.44 6.21
CA ALA A 244 -20.55 19.72 6.88
C ALA A 244 -20.80 19.65 8.42
N LYS A 245 -21.09 18.46 8.98
CA LYS A 245 -21.33 18.24 10.41
C LYS A 245 -20.07 18.08 11.28
N GLU A 246 -18.89 17.83 10.72
CA GLU A 246 -17.67 17.52 11.50
C GLU A 246 -16.76 18.76 11.75
N ALA A 247 -17.29 19.96 11.46
CA ALA A 247 -16.56 21.23 11.48
C ALA A 247 -16.71 22.04 12.78
N HIS A 248 -17.25 21.43 13.84
CA HIS A 248 -17.35 22.00 15.17
C HIS A 248 -16.69 21.09 16.19
#